data_AF-A0A9E7NFE6-F1
#
_entry.id   AF-A0A9E7NFE6-F1
#
_cell.length_a   1.000
_cell.length_b   1.000
_cell.length_c   1.000
_cell.angle_alpha   90.00
_cell.angle_beta   90.00
_cell.angle_gamma   90.00
#
_symmetry.space_group_name_H-M   'P 1'
#
loop_
_entity.id
_entity.type
_entity.pdbx_description
1 polymer ?
#
loop_
_entity_poly.entity_id
_entity_poly.type
_entity_poly.pdbx_seq_one_letter_code
_entity_poly.pdbx_strand_id
1 'polypeptide(L)' 'MRHPQDDLLVVEALVEYAHDHADAEPGRADRAWTLADDLAASHGLGLEDAVRQIE' A
#
# COMPACT_ATOMS: atom_id res chain seq x y z
N MET A 1 6.93 13.18 -13.69
CA MET A 1 7.30 12.85 -12.30
C MET A 1 6.01 12.66 -11.55
N ARG A 2 5.77 11.48 -11.00
CA ARG A 2 4.67 11.24 -10.05
C ARG A 2 5.10 11.86 -8.72
N HIS A 3 4.22 12.62 -8.06
CA HIS A 3 4.61 13.27 -6.82
C HIS A 3 4.76 12.20 -5.73
N PRO A 4 5.75 12.27 -4.82
CA PRO A 4 5.93 11.25 -3.78
C PRO A 4 4.65 10.98 -2.95
N GLN A 5 3.81 12.00 -2.74
CA GLN A 5 2.52 11.83 -2.06
C GLN A 5 1.47 11.07 -2.89
N ASP A 6 1.54 11.12 -4.23
CA ASP A 6 0.64 10.34 -5.08
C ASP A 6 0.92 8.83 -4.93
N ASP A 7 2.18 8.45 -4.70
CA ASP A 7 2.55 7.06 -4.47
C ASP A 7 2.16 6.61 -3.07
N LEU A 8 2.24 7.48 -2.06
CA LEU A 8 1.73 7.17 -0.71
C LEU A 8 0.21 6.91 -0.73
N LEU A 9 -0.57 7.72 -1.45
CA LEU A 9 -2.01 7.47 -1.66
C LEU A 9 -2.29 6.10 -2.31
N VAL A 10 -1.41 5.64 -3.20
CA VAL A 10 -1.54 4.31 -3.80
C VAL A 10 -1.22 3.21 -2.79
N VAL A 11 -0.21 3.41 -1.93
CA VAL A 11 0.10 2.49 -0.82
C VAL A 11 -1.12 2.33 0.09
N GLU A 12 -1.72 3.42 0.53
CA GLU A 12 -2.93 3.40 1.37
C GLU A 12 -4.07 2.63 0.72
N ALA A 13 -4.42 2.95 -0.53
CA ALA A 13 -5.50 2.28 -1.24
C ALA A 13 -5.27 0.77 -1.41
N LEU A 14 -4.01 0.35 -1.62
CA LEU A 14 -3.65 -1.07 -1.73
C LEU A 14 -3.74 -1.78 -0.37
N VAL A 15 -3.34 -1.13 0.72
CA VAL A 15 -3.46 -1.65 2.08
C VAL A 15 -4.94 -1.83 2.46
N GLU A 16 -5.76 -0.81 2.21
CA GLU A 16 -7.21 -0.87 2.46
C GLU A 16 -7.87 -2.00 1.65
N TYR A 17 -7.57 -2.09 0.34
CA TYR A 17 -8.09 -3.18 -0.49
C TYR A 17 -7.68 -4.56 0.01
N ALA A 18 -6.40 -4.73 0.37
CA ALA A 18 -5.88 -6.00 0.87
C ALA A 18 -6.58 -6.43 2.17
N HIS A 19 -6.83 -5.48 3.07
CA HIS A 19 -7.54 -5.74 4.31
C HIS A 19 -9.01 -6.13 4.05
N ASP A 20 -9.73 -5.33 3.26
CA ASP A 20 -11.16 -5.51 3.03
C ASP A 20 -11.51 -6.78 2.24
N HIS A 21 -10.57 -7.27 1.42
CA HIS A 21 -10.78 -8.41 0.53
C HIS A 21 -9.97 -9.65 0.92
N ALA A 22 -9.36 -9.68 2.11
CA ALA A 22 -8.53 -10.79 2.56
C ALA A 22 -9.26 -12.14 2.48
N ASP A 23 -10.54 -12.18 2.84
CA ASP A 23 -11.34 -13.41 2.82
C ASP A 23 -12.00 -13.70 1.45
N ALA A 24 -12.42 -12.66 0.73
CA ALA A 24 -13.18 -12.79 -0.51
C ALA A 24 -12.28 -13.06 -1.72
N GLU A 25 -11.09 -12.44 -1.77
CA GLU A 25 -10.15 -12.54 -2.88
C GLU A 25 -8.70 -12.67 -2.37
N PRO A 26 -8.36 -13.72 -1.59
CA PRO A 26 -7.11 -13.82 -0.84
C PRO A 26 -5.85 -13.65 -1.71
N GLY A 27 -5.85 -14.21 -2.94
CA GLY A 27 -4.71 -14.08 -3.84
C GLY A 27 -4.54 -12.68 -4.46
N ARG A 28 -5.61 -11.87 -4.51
CA ARG A 28 -5.52 -10.47 -4.94
C ARG A 28 -5.18 -9.56 -3.77
N ALA A 29 -5.71 -9.85 -2.58
CA ALA A 29 -5.35 -9.16 -1.35
C ALA A 29 -3.85 -9.29 -1.04
N ASP A 30 -3.30 -10.51 -1.09
CA ASP A 30 -1.87 -10.77 -0.87
C ASP A 30 -0.98 -10.03 -1.90
N ARG A 31 -1.42 -9.99 -3.16
CA ARG A 31 -0.72 -9.24 -4.21
C ARG A 31 -0.78 -7.74 -3.99
N ALA A 32 -1.93 -7.21 -3.57
CA ALA A 32 -2.08 -5.79 -3.26
C ALA A 32 -1.17 -5.40 -2.08
N TRP A 33 -1.12 -6.24 -1.04
CA TRP A 33 -0.22 -6.07 0.09
C TRP A 33 1.25 -6.03 -0.35
N THR A 34 1.68 -7.01 -1.15
CA THR A 34 3.07 -7.06 -1.67
C THR A 34 3.41 -5.82 -2.50
N LEU A 35 2.50 -5.38 -3.37
CA LEU A 35 2.70 -4.18 -4.18
C LEU A 35 2.79 -2.90 -3.32
N ALA A 36 2.01 -2.83 -2.24
CA ALA A 36 2.07 -1.72 -1.30
C ALA A 36 3.41 -1.69 -0.56
N ASP A 37 3.91 -2.86 -0.13
CA ASP A 37 5.21 -3.00 0.54
C ASP A 37 6.38 -2.58 -0.36
N ASP A 38 6.41 -3.09 -1.61
CA ASP A 38 7.43 -2.73 -2.59
C ASP A 38 7.42 -1.22 -2.90
N LEU A 39 6.23 -0.62 -3.00
CA LEU A 39 6.08 0.80 -3.28
C LEU A 39 6.51 1.66 -2.08
N ALA A 40 6.12 1.30 -0.86
CA ALA A 40 6.58 1.98 0.36
C ALA A 40 8.11 1.90 0.51
N ALA A 41 8.70 0.71 0.25
CA ALA A 41 10.13 0.49 0.30
C ALA A 41 10.88 1.35 -0.74
N SER A 42 10.28 1.63 -1.90
CA SER A 42 10.86 2.53 -2.91
C SER A 42 11.03 3.98 -2.43
N HIS A 43 10.25 4.38 -1.41
CA HIS A 43 10.36 5.67 -0.71
C HIS A 43 11.21 5.60 0.57
N GLY A 44 11.80 4.43 0.87
CA GLY A 44 12.58 4.21 2.09
C GLY A 44 11.74 4.06 3.36
N LEU A 45 10.47 3.66 3.21
CA LEU A 45 9.51 3.53 4.31
C LEU A 45 9.06 2.08 4.46
N GLY A 46 8.67 1.71 5.69
CA GLY A 46 7.82 0.55 5.91
C GLY A 46 6.34 0.89 5.67
N LEU A 47 5.50 -0.12 5.47
CA LEU A 47 4.06 0.06 5.23
C LEU A 47 3.36 0.93 6.28
N GLU A 48 3.57 0.66 7.57
CA GLU A 48 2.98 1.47 8.65
C GLU A 48 3.41 2.94 8.59
N ASP A 49 4.68 3.20 8.26
CA ASP A 49 5.21 4.56 8.19
C ASP A 49 4.71 5.30 6.96
N ALA A 50 4.51 4.59 5.85
CA ALA A 50 3.93 5.14 4.63
C ALA A 50 2.47 5.54 4.83
N VAL A 51 1.67 4.71 5.51
CA VAL A 51 0.26 5.02 5.81
C VAL A 51 0.15 6.20 6.79
N ARG A 52 0.99 6.24 7.85
CA ARG A 52 0.99 7.35 8.83
C ARG A 52 1.40 8.72 8.25
N GLN A 53 2.06 8.76 7.09
CA GLN A 53 2.45 10.03 6.45
C GLN A 53 1.32 10.71 5.67
N ILE A 54 0.20 10.00 5.46
CA ILE A 54 -0.99 10.53 4.79
C ILE A 54 -1.95 11.18 5.79
N GLU A 55 -2.03 10.65 7.01
CA GLU A 55 -2.84 11.16 8.13
C GLU A 55 -2.36 12.52 8.66
#